data_AF-A0A2K0SZU4-F1
#
_entry.id   AF-A0A2K0SZU4-F1
#
_cell.length_a   1.000
_cell.length_b   1.000
_cell.length_c   1.000
_cell.angle_alpha   90.00
_cell.angle_beta   90.00
_cell.angle_gamma   90.00
#
_symmetry.space_group_name_H-M   'P 1'
#
loop_
_entity.id
_entity.type
_entity.pdbx_description
1 polymer ?
#
loop_
_entity_poly.entity_id
_entity_poly.type
_entity_poly.pdbx_seq_one_letter_code
_entity_poly.pdbx_strand_id
1 'polypeptide(L)'
;MINGSLDVKANVADIIREHGLNPDRIESVVWSHWHFDHVGDMTTFPASTELVVGPGFTKAYFPGYPTHPDSHILESYSQDRDIREITFEGHNSIHIGAFRAFDFFGDGSFYLLDTPGHCTGHLSGLARTTTDPDTFILMGGDLSHHAGEMRPSKALPIPNVLRFASTSKRAASAFTGAQFRKMNTQRGRQENEPFFDPVLADDAAVATETIKGAQAADARDDVFMILAHDMTIEGIVELFPQSANEWKKKGWKKESMWSFLIDLAAEIS
;
A
#
# COMPACT_ATOMS: atom_id res chain seq x y z
N MET A 1 19.75 -9.63 -7.99
CA MET A 1 18.90 -9.06 -9.05
C MET A 1 17.86 -10.09 -9.42
N ILE A 2 16.60 -9.86 -9.04
CA ILE A 2 15.48 -10.62 -9.59
C ILE A 2 15.29 -10.08 -11.01
N ASN A 3 15.46 -10.93 -12.03
CA ASN A 3 15.10 -10.61 -13.41
C ASN A 3 13.56 -10.58 -13.49
N GLY A 4 12.97 -9.42 -13.18
CA GLY A 4 11.56 -9.14 -13.47
C GLY A 4 11.45 -8.43 -14.82
N SER A 5 10.53 -8.87 -15.67
CA SER A 5 10.06 -8.07 -16.81
C SER A 5 8.81 -7.32 -16.37
N LEU A 6 8.81 -5.99 -16.50
CA LEU A 6 7.59 -5.19 -16.33
C LEU A 6 6.79 -5.25 -17.63
N ASP A 7 5.56 -5.75 -17.56
CA ASP A 7 4.60 -5.77 -18.67
C ASP A 7 3.45 -4.80 -18.37
N VAL A 8 3.57 -3.56 -18.86
CA VAL A 8 2.51 -2.55 -18.73
C VAL A 8 1.63 -2.58 -19.97
N LYS A 9 0.41 -3.10 -19.82
CA LYS A 9 -0.53 -3.27 -20.95
C LYS A 9 -1.31 -2.01 -21.31
N ALA A 10 -1.58 -1.16 -20.32
CA ALA A 10 -2.36 0.07 -20.46
C ALA A 10 -1.97 1.06 -19.35
N ASN A 11 -2.12 2.36 -19.61
CA ASN A 11 -2.03 3.38 -18.55
C ASN A 11 -3.36 3.44 -17.76
N VAL A 12 -3.32 4.07 -16.58
CA VAL A 12 -4.49 4.18 -15.68
C VAL A 12 -5.68 4.87 -16.37
N ALA A 13 -5.44 5.93 -17.15
CA ALA A 13 -6.50 6.64 -17.83
C ALA A 13 -7.19 5.77 -18.91
N ASP A 14 -6.45 4.91 -19.60
CA ASP A 14 -7.00 3.95 -20.56
C ASP A 14 -7.86 2.90 -19.86
N ILE A 15 -7.40 2.35 -18.73
CA ILE A 15 -8.20 1.42 -17.91
C ILE A 15 -9.53 2.08 -17.47
N ILE A 16 -9.49 3.35 -17.05
CA ILE A 16 -10.68 4.12 -16.69
C ILE A 16 -11.64 4.25 -17.89
N ARG A 17 -11.11 4.58 -19.08
CA ARG A 17 -11.90 4.70 -20.33
C ARG A 17 -12.51 3.37 -20.75
N GLU A 18 -11.74 2.29 -20.71
CA GLU A 18 -12.17 0.93 -21.10
C GLU A 18 -13.36 0.44 -20.27
N HIS A 19 -13.45 0.86 -19.01
CA HIS A 19 -14.57 0.56 -18.13
C HIS A 19 -15.69 1.62 -18.15
N GLY A 20 -15.70 2.50 -19.16
CA GLY A 20 -16.80 3.42 -19.44
C GLY A 20 -16.85 4.67 -18.57
N LEU A 21 -15.78 4.96 -17.83
CA LEU A 21 -15.63 6.20 -17.07
C LEU A 21 -14.82 7.23 -17.89
N ASN A 22 -15.07 8.52 -17.64
CA ASN A 22 -14.31 9.59 -18.27
C ASN A 22 -13.14 10.04 -17.36
N PRO A 23 -11.87 9.87 -17.75
CA PRO A 23 -10.71 10.37 -16.99
C PRO A 23 -10.74 11.87 -16.73
N ASP A 24 -11.43 12.65 -17.57
CA ASP A 24 -11.55 14.11 -17.37
C ASP A 24 -12.33 14.48 -16.10
N ARG A 25 -13.04 13.51 -15.50
CA ARG A 25 -13.78 13.68 -14.24
C ARG A 25 -12.93 13.39 -13.01
N ILE A 26 -11.67 13.00 -13.16
CA ILE A 26 -10.78 12.79 -12.04
C ILE A 26 -10.31 14.14 -11.53
N GLU A 27 -10.67 14.46 -10.28
CA GLU A 27 -10.37 15.75 -9.65
C GLU A 27 -8.97 15.78 -9.02
N SER A 28 -8.53 14.66 -8.46
CA SER A 28 -7.20 14.53 -7.84
C SER A 28 -6.59 13.16 -8.13
N VAL A 29 -5.28 13.14 -8.36
CA VAL A 29 -4.45 11.93 -8.33
C VAL A 29 -3.51 12.05 -7.14
N VAL A 30 -3.58 11.06 -6.24
CA VAL A 30 -2.68 11.00 -5.08
C VAL A 30 -1.56 10.02 -5.39
N TRP A 31 -0.32 10.51 -5.35
CA TRP A 31 0.83 9.64 -5.35
C TRP A 31 1.12 9.18 -3.92
N SER A 32 1.14 7.86 -3.72
CA SER A 32 1.70 7.28 -2.50
C SER A 32 3.14 7.77 -2.34
N HIS A 33 3.91 7.72 -3.43
CA HIS A 33 5.24 8.30 -3.55
C HIS A 33 5.69 8.36 -5.02
N TRP A 34 6.95 8.74 -5.22
CA TRP A 34 7.48 9.19 -6.51
C TRP A 34 8.17 8.11 -7.35
N HIS A 35 8.29 6.88 -6.86
CA HIS A 35 8.93 5.82 -7.63
C HIS A 35 8.14 5.51 -8.92
N PHE A 36 8.86 5.05 -9.92
CA PHE A 36 8.40 4.99 -11.31
C PHE A 36 7.12 4.17 -11.51
N ASP A 37 6.89 3.16 -10.66
CA ASP A 37 5.75 2.25 -10.67
C ASP A 37 4.51 2.82 -9.95
N HIS A 38 4.61 3.98 -9.31
CA HIS A 38 3.51 4.62 -8.55
C HIS A 38 3.02 5.94 -9.13
N VAL A 39 3.79 6.56 -10.04
CA VAL A 39 3.47 7.89 -10.59
C VAL A 39 2.60 7.84 -11.85
N GLY A 40 2.71 6.77 -12.65
CA GLY A 40 2.02 6.65 -13.93
C GLY A 40 2.38 7.77 -14.92
N ASP A 41 1.44 8.11 -15.80
CA ASP A 41 1.55 9.22 -16.75
C ASP A 41 0.45 10.27 -16.48
N MET A 42 0.83 11.34 -15.77
CA MET A 42 -0.10 12.43 -15.43
C MET A 42 -0.56 13.23 -16.66
N THR A 43 0.14 13.16 -17.79
CA THR A 43 -0.28 13.87 -19.02
C THR A 43 -1.53 13.28 -19.65
N THR A 44 -1.93 12.08 -19.22
CA THR A 44 -3.17 11.41 -19.65
C THR A 44 -4.44 11.94 -18.97
N PHE A 45 -4.29 12.79 -17.95
CA PHE A 45 -5.36 13.51 -17.25
C PHE A 45 -5.32 15.00 -17.58
N PRO A 46 -6.47 15.71 -17.64
CA PRO A 46 -6.49 17.14 -17.93
C PRO A 46 -5.72 17.92 -16.87
N ALA A 47 -5.21 19.11 -17.22
CA ALA A 47 -4.47 19.98 -16.30
C ALA A 47 -5.28 20.38 -15.04
N SER A 48 -6.62 20.29 -15.10
CA SER A 48 -7.53 20.50 -13.97
C SER A 48 -7.48 19.41 -12.89
N THR A 49 -6.89 18.25 -13.17
CA THR A 49 -6.72 17.19 -12.17
C THR A 49 -5.57 17.56 -11.24
N GLU A 50 -5.83 17.81 -9.97
CA GLU A 50 -4.80 18.12 -8.97
C GLU A 50 -3.83 16.93 -8.79
N LEU A 51 -2.54 17.21 -8.64
CA LEU A 51 -1.56 16.23 -8.19
C LEU A 51 -1.32 16.39 -6.69
N VAL A 52 -1.59 15.35 -5.91
CA VAL A 52 -1.43 15.33 -4.46
C VAL A 52 -0.22 14.48 -4.09
N VAL A 53 0.67 15.03 -3.26
CA VAL A 53 1.96 14.44 -2.88
C VAL A 53 2.23 14.63 -1.39
N GLY A 54 3.12 13.80 -0.82
CA GLY A 54 3.47 13.90 0.60
C GLY A 54 4.57 14.93 0.92
N PRO A 55 4.81 15.19 2.22
CA PRO A 55 5.70 16.24 2.69
C PRO A 55 7.13 16.14 2.11
N GLY A 56 7.67 17.26 1.66
CA GLY A 56 9.03 17.39 1.17
C GLY A 56 9.23 16.97 -0.29
N PHE A 57 8.20 16.42 -0.96
CA PHE A 57 8.30 15.99 -2.35
C PHE A 57 8.66 17.16 -3.28
N THR A 58 7.92 18.28 -3.22
CA THR A 58 8.09 19.41 -4.14
C THR A 58 9.50 20.00 -4.05
N LYS A 59 10.04 20.12 -2.83
CA LYS A 59 11.40 20.59 -2.59
C LYS A 59 12.47 19.63 -3.13
N ALA A 60 12.21 18.32 -3.07
CA ALA A 60 13.17 17.30 -3.45
C ALA A 60 13.19 17.03 -4.96
N TYR A 61 12.04 17.13 -5.64
CA TYR A 61 11.87 16.62 -7.01
C TYR A 61 11.46 17.65 -8.05
N PHE A 62 11.24 18.92 -7.65
CA PHE A 62 11.02 20.02 -8.61
C PHE A 62 12.15 21.07 -8.62
N PRO A 63 12.50 21.60 -9.81
CA PRO A 63 11.94 21.29 -11.13
C PRO A 63 12.33 19.89 -11.63
N GLY A 64 11.45 19.28 -12.45
CA GLY A 64 11.65 17.93 -12.99
C GLY A 64 12.51 17.91 -14.26
N TYR A 65 12.54 16.76 -14.94
CA TYR A 65 13.13 16.65 -16.28
C TYR A 65 12.28 17.42 -17.31
N PRO A 66 12.87 18.18 -18.25
CA PRO A 66 14.29 18.22 -18.60
C PRO A 66 15.12 19.28 -17.86
N THR A 67 14.51 20.18 -17.09
CA THR A 67 15.24 21.24 -16.36
C THR A 67 16.27 20.68 -15.39
N HIS A 68 15.93 19.58 -14.72
CA HIS A 68 16.87 18.76 -13.95
C HIS A 68 17.14 17.44 -14.70
N PRO A 69 18.29 17.29 -15.38
CA PRO A 69 18.54 16.14 -16.27
C PRO A 69 18.52 14.76 -15.59
N ASP A 70 18.88 14.71 -14.31
CA ASP A 70 18.90 13.47 -13.53
C ASP A 70 17.58 13.20 -12.79
N SER A 71 16.54 14.02 -12.99
CA SER A 71 15.26 13.82 -12.32
C SER A 71 14.47 12.67 -12.96
N HIS A 72 13.91 11.80 -12.11
CA HIS A 72 12.98 10.76 -12.52
C HIS A 72 11.54 11.27 -12.68
N ILE A 73 11.27 12.51 -12.27
CA ILE A 73 9.95 13.14 -12.38
C ILE A 73 9.95 14.08 -13.59
N LEU A 74 8.97 13.92 -14.46
CA LEU A 74 8.81 14.79 -15.63
C LEU A 74 8.19 16.12 -15.19
N GLU A 75 8.76 17.23 -15.65
CA GLU A 75 8.22 18.57 -15.44
C GLU A 75 6.83 18.73 -16.10
N SER A 76 6.54 17.95 -17.16
CA SER A 76 5.22 17.90 -17.78
C SER A 76 4.12 17.38 -16.84
N TYR A 77 4.47 16.68 -15.75
CA TYR A 77 3.48 16.20 -14.78
C TYR A 77 2.92 17.32 -13.91
N SER A 78 3.67 18.42 -13.75
CA SER A 78 3.28 19.60 -12.98
C SER A 78 2.91 20.80 -13.84
N GLN A 79 3.12 20.73 -15.16
CA GLN A 79 2.84 21.84 -16.06
C GLN A 79 1.35 22.20 -16.07
N ASP A 80 1.04 23.47 -15.80
CA ASP A 80 -0.31 24.04 -15.77
C ASP A 80 -1.28 23.34 -14.80
N ARG A 81 -0.74 22.57 -13.85
CA ARG A 81 -1.50 21.73 -12.90
C ARG A 81 -1.27 22.19 -11.47
N ASP A 82 -2.34 22.16 -10.67
CA ASP A 82 -2.22 22.37 -9.23
C ASP A 82 -1.52 21.19 -8.56
N ILE A 83 -0.52 21.50 -7.74
CA ILE A 83 0.20 20.52 -6.93
C ILE A 83 -0.06 20.83 -5.47
N ARG A 84 -0.62 19.85 -4.78
CA ARG A 84 -0.89 19.93 -3.35
C ARG A 84 0.03 19.00 -2.58
N GLU A 85 1.06 19.60 -1.99
CA GLU A 85 1.86 18.92 -0.99
C GLU A 85 1.09 18.91 0.34
N ILE A 86 0.74 17.72 0.82
CA ILE A 86 0.00 17.56 2.07
C ILE A 86 0.88 17.96 3.23
N THR A 87 0.37 18.87 4.07
CA THR A 87 0.91 19.13 5.40
C THR A 87 0.01 18.47 6.43
N PHE A 88 0.61 17.89 7.45
CA PHE A 88 -0.11 17.29 8.58
C PHE A 88 -0.36 18.32 9.70
N GLU A 89 -0.75 19.53 9.29
CA GLU A 89 -1.05 20.67 10.15
C GLU A 89 -2.43 21.24 9.83
N GLY A 90 -3.00 22.03 10.75
CA GLY A 90 -4.29 22.70 10.53
C GLY A 90 -5.52 21.84 10.84
N HIS A 91 -6.70 22.30 10.37
CA HIS A 91 -8.01 21.83 10.84
C HIS A 91 -8.40 20.41 10.39
N ASN A 92 -7.92 19.96 9.22
CA ASN A 92 -8.15 18.59 8.72
C ASN A 92 -7.08 17.61 9.18
N SER A 93 -6.10 18.06 9.98
CA SER A 93 -5.01 17.23 10.46
C SER A 93 -5.35 16.62 11.81
N ILE A 94 -5.34 15.30 11.88
CA ILE A 94 -5.67 14.50 13.05
C ILE A 94 -4.60 13.43 13.27
N HIS A 95 -4.81 12.55 14.25
CA HIS A 95 -4.01 11.34 14.42
C HIS A 95 -4.90 10.11 14.30
N ILE A 96 -4.43 9.11 13.56
CA ILE A 96 -5.06 7.80 13.46
C ILE A 96 -4.01 6.75 13.81
N GLY A 97 -4.21 6.09 14.96
CA GLY A 97 -3.22 5.15 15.49
C GLY A 97 -1.88 5.83 15.76
N ALA A 98 -0.81 5.31 15.14
CA ALA A 98 0.54 5.84 15.25
C ALA A 98 0.83 7.01 14.28
N PHE A 99 -0.08 7.31 13.36
CA PHE A 99 0.21 8.22 12.24
C PHE A 99 -0.49 9.55 12.39
N ARG A 100 0.21 10.60 11.95
CA ARG A 100 -0.44 11.84 11.56
C ARG A 100 -1.31 11.55 10.34
N ALA A 101 -2.50 12.12 10.30
CA ALA A 101 -3.47 11.87 9.24
C ALA A 101 -4.06 13.19 8.76
N PHE A 102 -4.39 13.27 7.48
CA PHE A 102 -5.08 14.38 6.87
C PHE A 102 -6.41 13.89 6.28
N ASP A 103 -7.53 14.43 6.77
CA ASP A 103 -8.86 14.16 6.21
C ASP A 103 -8.99 14.86 4.85
N PHE A 104 -8.88 14.08 3.77
CA PHE A 104 -8.72 14.63 2.43
C PHE A 104 -9.98 15.34 1.95
N PHE A 105 -11.15 14.75 2.22
CA PHE A 105 -12.45 15.31 1.87
C PHE A 105 -13.09 16.13 3.01
N GLY A 106 -12.59 15.99 4.24
CA GLY A 106 -13.13 16.68 5.42
C GLY A 106 -14.43 16.07 5.95
N ASP A 107 -14.82 14.89 5.45
CA ASP A 107 -16.03 14.16 5.84
C ASP A 107 -15.73 12.81 6.51
N GLY A 108 -14.44 12.48 6.66
CA GLY A 108 -13.96 11.23 7.24
C GLY A 108 -14.12 9.99 6.37
N SER A 109 -14.33 10.16 5.06
CA SER A 109 -14.40 9.05 4.10
C SER A 109 -13.03 8.60 3.59
N PHE A 110 -12.04 9.50 3.54
CA PHE A 110 -10.69 9.18 3.09
C PHE A 110 -9.63 10.02 3.80
N TYR A 111 -8.64 9.34 4.37
CA TYR A 111 -7.50 9.97 5.03
C TYR A 111 -6.20 9.65 4.30
N LEU A 112 -5.30 10.62 4.24
CA LEU A 112 -3.90 10.40 3.91
C LEU A 112 -3.11 10.28 5.21
N LEU A 113 -2.25 9.27 5.32
CA LEU A 113 -1.44 9.02 6.51
C LEU A 113 0.03 9.30 6.20
N ASP A 114 0.69 9.97 7.13
CA ASP A 114 2.13 10.20 7.09
C ASP A 114 2.87 8.91 7.39
N THR A 115 3.50 8.31 6.37
CA THR A 115 4.13 6.99 6.49
C THR A 115 5.57 7.02 5.97
N PRO A 116 6.48 7.73 6.65
CA PRO A 116 7.83 7.95 6.17
C PRO A 116 8.70 6.70 6.26
N GLY A 117 9.85 6.74 5.60
CA GLY A 117 10.90 5.72 5.70
C GLY A 117 11.26 5.11 4.35
N HIS A 118 10.26 4.68 3.58
CA HIS A 118 10.49 4.14 2.24
C HIS A 118 11.16 5.16 1.32
N CYS A 119 10.57 6.35 1.21
CA CYS A 119 11.19 7.49 0.55
C CYS A 119 10.60 8.81 1.06
N THR A 120 11.19 9.92 0.65
CA THR A 120 10.66 11.26 0.96
C THR A 120 9.22 11.40 0.44
N GLY A 121 8.33 11.90 1.30
CA GLY A 121 6.93 12.14 0.96
C GLY A 121 6.05 10.90 0.85
N HIS A 122 6.47 9.74 1.37
CA HIS A 122 5.64 8.53 1.31
C HIS A 122 4.34 8.65 2.14
N LEU A 123 3.21 8.40 1.48
CA LEU A 123 1.85 8.44 2.01
C LEU A 123 1.18 7.06 1.91
N SER A 124 0.36 6.76 2.92
CA SER A 124 -0.64 5.69 2.84
C SER A 124 -2.04 6.29 2.77
N GLY A 125 -2.98 5.60 2.13
CA GLY A 125 -4.39 5.99 2.08
C GLY A 125 -5.25 5.14 3.02
N LEU A 126 -6.17 5.74 3.77
CA LEU A 126 -7.14 5.03 4.60
C LEU A 126 -8.55 5.39 4.15
N ALA A 127 -9.18 4.50 3.39
CA ALA A 127 -10.52 4.70 2.84
C ALA A 127 -11.58 3.99 3.69
N ARG A 128 -12.64 4.70 4.06
CA ARG A 128 -13.85 4.11 4.62
C ARG A 128 -14.64 3.44 3.49
N THR A 129 -15.01 2.18 3.69
CA THR A 129 -15.58 1.30 2.65
C THR A 129 -16.97 0.77 2.99
N THR A 130 -17.36 0.84 4.26
CA THR A 130 -18.72 0.54 4.73
C THR A 130 -18.98 1.49 5.89
N THR A 131 -20.23 1.88 6.08
CA THR A 131 -20.72 2.61 7.26
C THR A 131 -21.71 1.72 8.01
N ASP A 132 -21.74 1.81 9.33
CA ASP A 132 -22.65 1.06 10.22
C ASP A 132 -22.58 -0.49 10.09
N PRO A 133 -21.53 -1.13 10.62
CA PRO A 133 -20.35 -0.53 11.26
C PRO A 133 -19.32 -0.06 10.23
N ASP A 134 -18.51 0.92 10.62
CA ASP A 134 -17.41 1.38 9.77
C ASP A 134 -16.41 0.26 9.48
N THR A 135 -16.00 0.15 8.21
CA THR A 135 -14.84 -0.66 7.80
C THR A 135 -13.91 0.14 6.93
N PHE A 136 -12.61 -0.10 7.04
CA PHE A 136 -11.59 0.65 6.32
C PHE A 136 -10.70 -0.25 5.49
N ILE A 137 -10.21 0.26 4.36
CA ILE A 137 -9.04 -0.28 3.67
C ILE A 137 -7.89 0.67 3.91
N LEU A 138 -6.78 0.15 4.41
CA LEU A 138 -5.51 0.86 4.54
C LEU A 138 -4.62 0.44 3.36
N MET A 139 -4.50 1.34 2.38
CA MET A 139 -3.62 1.23 1.21
C MET A 139 -2.22 1.71 1.64
N GLY A 140 -1.35 0.76 1.98
CA GLY A 140 -0.04 1.03 2.55
C GLY A 140 1.02 1.53 1.57
N GLY A 141 0.75 1.51 0.26
CA GLY A 141 1.78 1.78 -0.74
C GLY A 141 2.99 0.86 -0.55
N ASP A 142 4.17 1.46 -0.45
CA ASP A 142 5.46 0.80 -0.22
C ASP A 142 5.96 1.01 1.21
N LEU A 143 5.05 1.33 2.16
CA LEU A 143 5.32 1.20 3.60
C LEU A 143 5.92 -0.18 3.90
N SER A 144 5.49 -1.20 3.16
CA SER A 144 6.09 -2.52 3.10
C SER A 144 5.90 -3.11 1.69
N HIS A 145 6.93 -3.76 1.16
CA HIS A 145 6.88 -4.40 -0.17
C HIS A 145 6.35 -5.83 -0.10
N HIS A 146 6.56 -6.49 1.04
CA HIS A 146 6.15 -7.86 1.24
C HIS A 146 5.51 -8.00 2.62
N ALA A 147 4.34 -8.62 2.71
CA ALA A 147 3.60 -8.73 3.96
C ALA A 147 4.42 -9.35 5.12
N GLY A 148 5.43 -10.16 4.81
CA GLY A 148 6.42 -10.68 5.76
C GLY A 148 7.34 -9.65 6.44
N GLU A 149 7.45 -8.41 5.95
CA GLU A 149 8.13 -7.32 6.68
C GLU A 149 7.24 -6.73 7.79
N MET A 150 5.92 -6.96 7.70
CA MET A 150 4.93 -6.48 8.68
C MET A 150 4.38 -7.61 9.57
N ARG A 151 4.30 -8.83 9.04
CA ARG A 151 3.63 -9.99 9.67
C ARG A 151 4.61 -11.14 9.89
N PRO A 152 4.48 -11.89 11.01
CA PRO A 152 3.55 -11.67 12.11
C PRO A 152 3.93 -10.47 12.96
N SER A 153 3.02 -10.10 13.86
CA SER A 153 3.26 -9.11 14.90
C SER A 153 2.78 -9.62 16.27
N LYS A 154 3.12 -8.90 17.34
CA LYS A 154 2.58 -9.20 18.68
C LYS A 154 1.05 -9.14 18.72
N ALA A 155 0.45 -8.22 17.95
CA ALA A 155 -0.99 -8.04 17.88
C ALA A 155 -1.66 -9.05 16.92
N LEU A 156 -0.89 -9.59 15.98
CA LEU A 156 -1.38 -10.52 14.95
C LEU A 156 -0.41 -11.71 14.81
N PRO A 157 -0.46 -12.69 15.74
CA PRO A 157 0.38 -13.87 15.68
C PRO A 157 -0.10 -14.86 14.60
N ILE A 158 0.82 -15.67 14.09
CA ILE A 158 0.51 -16.73 13.12
C ILE A 158 -0.48 -17.74 13.73
N PRO A 159 -1.65 -17.99 13.12
CA PRO A 159 -2.62 -18.95 13.64
C PRO A 159 -2.11 -20.38 13.50
N ASN A 160 -2.61 -21.31 14.31
CA ASN A 160 -2.23 -22.73 14.19
C ASN A 160 -2.64 -23.35 12.85
N VAL A 161 -3.85 -23.00 12.39
CA VAL A 161 -4.39 -23.47 11.11
C VAL A 161 -4.28 -22.33 10.11
N LEU A 162 -3.57 -22.58 9.01
CA LEU A 162 -3.44 -21.66 7.91
C LEU A 162 -4.52 -21.92 6.86
N ARG A 163 -4.92 -20.85 6.19
CA ARG A 163 -5.76 -20.89 5.00
C ARG A 163 -5.03 -20.10 3.94
N PHE A 164 -4.81 -20.72 2.80
CA PHE A 164 -4.28 -20.06 1.62
C PHE A 164 -5.40 -19.99 0.59
N ALA A 165 -5.44 -18.93 -0.19
CA ALA A 165 -6.38 -18.82 -1.29
C ALA A 165 -6.18 -19.95 -2.31
N SER A 166 -7.30 -20.46 -2.85
CA SER A 166 -7.34 -21.69 -3.65
C SER A 166 -6.57 -21.59 -4.99
N THR A 167 -6.25 -20.38 -5.42
CA THR A 167 -5.50 -20.08 -6.65
C THR A 167 -4.02 -20.48 -6.55
N SER A 168 -3.49 -20.66 -5.33
CA SER A 168 -2.16 -21.21 -5.08
C SER A 168 -2.15 -22.74 -5.30
N LYS A 169 -2.01 -23.16 -6.57
CA LYS A 169 -2.02 -24.58 -7.00
C LYS A 169 -0.86 -25.46 -6.45
N ARG A 170 -0.23 -25.09 -5.32
CA ARG A 170 0.72 -25.93 -4.59
C ARG A 170 0.34 -26.02 -3.11
N ALA A 171 -0.07 -27.22 -2.71
CA ALA A 171 0.10 -27.78 -1.36
C ALA A 171 -0.25 -26.91 -0.14
N ALA A 172 -1.15 -25.93 -0.27
CA ALA A 172 -1.64 -25.09 0.83
C ALA A 172 -2.10 -25.88 2.08
N SER A 173 -2.63 -27.09 1.89
CA SER A 173 -3.09 -27.95 2.99
C SER A 173 -1.96 -28.67 3.76
N ALA A 174 -0.70 -28.58 3.32
CA ALA A 174 0.43 -29.28 3.92
C ALA A 174 1.18 -28.46 4.99
N PHE A 175 0.94 -27.14 5.07
CA PHE A 175 1.67 -26.25 5.97
C PHE A 175 0.83 -25.81 7.17
N THR A 176 1.48 -25.71 8.32
CA THR A 176 0.90 -25.31 9.61
C THR A 176 1.60 -24.05 10.10
N GLY A 177 0.89 -23.23 10.90
CA GLY A 177 1.52 -22.04 11.49
C GLY A 177 2.71 -22.37 12.39
N ALA A 178 2.74 -23.56 12.99
CA ALA A 178 3.86 -24.02 13.81
C ALA A 178 5.18 -24.13 13.02
N GLN A 179 5.11 -24.54 11.75
CA GLN A 179 6.30 -24.62 10.89
C GLN A 179 6.87 -23.23 10.61
N PHE A 180 6.02 -22.25 10.31
CA PHE A 180 6.45 -20.87 10.06
C PHE A 180 6.99 -20.19 11.33
N ARG A 181 6.36 -20.41 12.49
CA ARG A 181 6.89 -19.91 13.78
C ARG A 181 8.27 -20.51 14.09
N LYS A 182 8.44 -21.81 13.86
CA LYS A 182 9.73 -22.50 14.00
C LYS A 182 10.78 -21.95 13.02
N MET A 183 10.41 -21.74 11.76
CA MET A 183 11.30 -21.13 10.77
C MET A 183 11.78 -19.74 11.25
N ASN A 184 10.89 -18.93 11.81
CA ASN A 184 11.26 -17.60 12.31
C ASN A 184 12.28 -17.68 13.47
N THR A 185 12.06 -18.60 14.42
CA THR A 185 13.00 -18.80 15.54
C THR A 185 14.33 -19.40 15.11
N GLN A 186 14.35 -20.27 14.10
CA GLN A 186 15.58 -20.77 13.49
C GLN A 186 16.40 -19.68 12.80
N ARG A 187 15.75 -18.61 12.33
CA ARG A 187 16.41 -17.40 11.80
C ARG A 187 16.85 -16.41 12.88
N GLY A 188 16.71 -16.76 14.16
CA GLY A 188 17.09 -15.90 15.29
C GLY A 188 16.07 -14.82 15.65
N ARG A 189 14.83 -14.90 15.14
CA ARG A 189 13.73 -13.99 15.44
C ARG A 189 12.76 -14.59 16.47
N GLN A 190 11.91 -13.79 17.09
CA GLN A 190 10.80 -14.30 17.91
C GLN A 190 9.67 -14.84 17.03
N GLU A 191 8.84 -15.75 17.53
CA GLU A 191 7.72 -16.33 16.76
C GLU A 191 6.68 -15.30 16.27
N ASN A 192 6.65 -14.11 16.89
CA ASN A 192 5.70 -13.03 16.61
C ASN A 192 6.38 -11.75 16.09
N GLU A 193 7.61 -11.88 15.58
CA GLU A 193 8.31 -10.82 14.83
C GLU A 193 8.15 -11.03 13.32
N PRO A 194 8.17 -9.96 12.51
CA PRO A 194 8.14 -10.10 11.06
C PRO A 194 9.29 -10.96 10.52
N PHE A 195 9.04 -11.65 9.42
CA PHE A 195 10.01 -12.54 8.77
C PHE A 195 11.20 -11.80 8.16
N PHE A 196 10.99 -10.54 7.76
CA PHE A 196 11.94 -9.74 7.02
C PHE A 196 12.10 -8.36 7.67
N ASP A 197 13.26 -7.76 7.46
CA ASP A 197 13.48 -6.34 7.73
C ASP A 197 13.24 -5.57 6.42
N PRO A 198 12.74 -4.32 6.47
CA PRO A 198 12.59 -3.50 5.28
C PRO A 198 13.97 -3.14 4.73
N VAL A 199 14.28 -3.58 3.50
CA VAL A 199 15.57 -3.31 2.85
C VAL A 199 15.49 -2.36 1.66
N LEU A 200 14.27 -2.07 1.20
CA LEU A 200 13.98 -1.13 0.11
C LEU A 200 13.42 0.17 0.72
N ALA A 201 14.28 0.93 1.40
CA ALA A 201 13.90 2.16 2.08
C ALA A 201 15.09 3.14 2.12
N ASP A 202 14.83 4.42 1.89
CA ASP A 202 15.80 5.51 2.06
C ASP A 202 16.28 5.60 3.52
N ASP A 203 15.36 5.39 4.49
CA ASP A 203 15.67 5.28 5.91
C ASP A 203 15.01 4.02 6.51
N ALA A 204 15.80 2.96 6.60
CA ALA A 204 15.34 1.67 7.12
C ALA A 204 14.89 1.72 8.59
N ALA A 205 15.46 2.60 9.41
CA ALA A 205 15.07 2.73 10.81
C ALA A 205 13.70 3.39 10.93
N VAL A 206 13.47 4.47 10.18
CA VAL A 206 12.17 5.13 10.12
C VAL A 206 11.13 4.21 9.48
N ALA A 207 11.47 3.49 8.40
CA ALA A 207 10.57 2.52 7.77
C ALA A 207 10.15 1.41 8.76
N THR A 208 11.10 0.91 9.56
CA THR A 208 10.82 -0.09 10.60
C THR A 208 9.83 0.43 11.65
N GLU A 209 9.98 1.68 12.11
CA GLU A 209 9.05 2.26 13.07
C GLU A 209 7.67 2.54 12.45
N THR A 210 7.63 2.99 11.19
CA THR A 210 6.39 3.16 10.41
C THR A 210 5.66 1.81 10.27
N ILE A 211 6.35 0.73 9.91
CA ILE A 211 5.75 -0.61 9.82
C ILE A 211 5.19 -1.05 11.18
N LYS A 212 5.95 -0.88 12.27
CA LYS A 212 5.46 -1.19 13.63
C LYS A 212 4.21 -0.39 13.99
N GLY A 213 4.15 0.89 13.60
CA GLY A 213 2.97 1.74 13.78
C GLY A 213 1.74 1.22 13.05
N ALA A 214 1.92 0.63 11.87
CA ALA A 214 0.84 0.06 11.06
C ALA A 214 0.34 -1.30 11.57
N GLN A 215 1.16 -2.07 12.30
CA GLN A 215 0.80 -3.41 12.80
C GLN A 215 -0.46 -3.40 13.69
N ALA A 216 -0.69 -2.32 14.44
CA ALA A 216 -1.89 -2.19 15.26
C ALA A 216 -3.16 -2.09 14.41
N ALA A 217 -3.11 -1.35 13.30
CA ALA A 217 -4.21 -1.26 12.34
C ALA A 217 -4.39 -2.58 11.58
N ASP A 218 -3.30 -3.20 11.14
CA ASP A 218 -3.32 -4.50 10.45
C ASP A 218 -3.97 -5.61 11.29
N ALA A 219 -3.82 -5.57 12.62
CA ALA A 219 -4.45 -6.52 13.53
C ALA A 219 -5.97 -6.34 13.71
N ARG A 220 -6.56 -5.19 13.34
CA ARG A 220 -7.98 -4.89 13.62
C ARG A 220 -8.92 -5.58 12.64
N ASP A 221 -9.98 -6.22 13.12
CA ASP A 221 -10.97 -6.89 12.24
C ASP A 221 -11.74 -5.95 11.29
N ASP A 222 -11.73 -4.64 11.52
CA ASP A 222 -12.42 -3.62 10.73
C ASP A 222 -11.49 -2.79 9.83
N VAL A 223 -10.20 -3.13 9.73
CA VAL A 223 -9.24 -2.52 8.80
C VAL A 223 -8.61 -3.60 7.92
N PHE A 224 -8.70 -3.47 6.61
CA PHE A 224 -8.02 -4.36 5.67
C PHE A 224 -6.78 -3.66 5.09
N MET A 225 -5.61 -4.14 5.47
CA MET A 225 -4.33 -3.66 4.96
C MET A 225 -4.02 -4.27 3.59
N ILE A 226 -3.73 -3.42 2.61
CA ILE A 226 -3.33 -3.77 1.25
C ILE A 226 -1.99 -3.08 0.97
N LEU A 227 -0.99 -3.84 0.52
CA LEU A 227 0.32 -3.34 0.10
C LEU A 227 0.36 -3.31 -1.42
N ALA A 228 1.10 -2.36 -2.02
CA ALA A 228 1.12 -2.20 -3.48
C ALA A 228 1.67 -3.44 -4.20
N HIS A 229 2.62 -4.13 -3.58
CA HIS A 229 3.33 -5.29 -4.14
C HIS A 229 2.89 -6.65 -3.57
N ASP A 230 1.78 -6.72 -2.83
CA ASP A 230 1.22 -7.99 -2.35
C ASP A 230 0.39 -8.69 -3.43
N MET A 231 1.08 -9.45 -4.29
CA MET A 231 0.43 -10.23 -5.35
C MET A 231 -0.42 -11.39 -4.81
N THR A 232 -0.33 -11.73 -3.52
CA THR A 232 -1.07 -12.86 -2.96
C THR A 232 -2.55 -12.58 -2.70
N ILE A 233 -2.98 -11.33 -2.89
CA ILE A 233 -4.39 -10.93 -2.85
C ILE A 233 -5.10 -11.15 -4.19
N GLU A 234 -4.37 -11.42 -5.27
CA GLU A 234 -4.94 -11.64 -6.59
C GLU A 234 -5.88 -12.87 -6.61
N GLY A 235 -7.06 -12.70 -7.19
CA GLY A 235 -8.11 -13.72 -7.18
C GLY A 235 -8.90 -13.82 -5.88
N ILE A 236 -8.54 -13.04 -4.85
CA ILE A 236 -9.31 -12.88 -3.60
C ILE A 236 -10.12 -11.58 -3.66
N VAL A 237 -9.47 -10.49 -4.06
CA VAL A 237 -10.10 -9.17 -4.18
C VAL A 237 -10.72 -8.97 -5.55
N GLU A 238 -11.79 -8.20 -5.60
CA GLU A 238 -12.32 -7.70 -6.87
C GLU A 238 -11.50 -6.48 -7.30
N LEU A 239 -11.22 -6.37 -8.60
CA LEU A 239 -10.45 -5.27 -9.17
C LEU A 239 -11.38 -4.20 -9.74
N PHE A 240 -10.85 -3.02 -10.04
CA PHE A 240 -11.61 -2.00 -10.77
C PHE A 240 -12.17 -2.61 -12.07
N PRO A 241 -13.45 -2.37 -12.42
CA PRO A 241 -14.37 -1.35 -11.89
C PRO A 241 -15.28 -1.81 -10.75
N GLN A 242 -15.08 -3.01 -10.20
CA GLN A 242 -15.86 -3.46 -9.06
C GLN A 242 -15.51 -2.67 -7.79
N SER A 243 -16.48 -2.58 -6.87
CA SER A 243 -16.28 -1.87 -5.61
C SER A 243 -15.57 -2.75 -4.57
N ALA A 244 -14.59 -2.15 -3.89
CA ALA A 244 -13.96 -2.72 -2.71
C ALA A 244 -14.80 -2.60 -1.43
N ASN A 245 -16.00 -2.02 -1.50
CA ASN A 245 -16.93 -1.94 -0.38
C ASN A 245 -17.38 -3.34 0.06
N GLU A 246 -17.81 -3.43 1.32
CA GLU A 246 -18.19 -4.70 1.96
C GLU A 246 -17.09 -5.77 1.98
N TRP A 247 -15.80 -5.43 1.78
CA TRP A 247 -14.67 -6.39 1.80
C TRP A 247 -14.70 -7.34 3.00
N LYS A 248 -15.16 -6.84 4.17
CA LYS A 248 -15.24 -7.61 5.40
C LYS A 248 -16.28 -8.71 5.32
N LYS A 249 -17.46 -8.40 4.75
CA LYS A 249 -18.54 -9.36 4.49
C LYS A 249 -18.15 -10.35 3.38
N LYS A 250 -17.41 -9.88 2.37
CA LYS A 250 -16.82 -10.73 1.32
C LYS A 250 -15.68 -11.63 1.84
N GLY A 251 -15.15 -11.35 3.03
CA GLY A 251 -14.15 -12.18 3.69
C GLY A 251 -12.71 -11.96 3.22
N TRP A 252 -12.45 -10.94 2.40
CA TRP A 252 -11.16 -10.74 1.71
C TRP A 252 -9.97 -10.76 2.66
N LYS A 253 -10.03 -9.95 3.73
CA LYS A 253 -8.97 -9.90 4.75
C LYS A 253 -8.66 -11.28 5.32
N LYS A 254 -9.68 -12.05 5.68
CA LYS A 254 -9.51 -13.37 6.31
C LYS A 254 -8.86 -14.36 5.35
N GLU A 255 -9.20 -14.27 4.07
CA GLU A 255 -8.69 -15.16 3.05
C GLU A 255 -7.26 -14.80 2.61
N SER A 256 -6.92 -13.51 2.55
CA SER A 256 -5.60 -13.04 2.10
C SER A 256 -4.55 -12.95 3.21
N MET A 257 -4.95 -12.81 4.48
CA MET A 257 -4.07 -12.41 5.60
C MET A 257 -2.70 -13.10 5.63
N TRP A 258 -2.71 -14.42 5.43
CA TRP A 258 -1.53 -15.28 5.54
C TRP A 258 -1.12 -15.90 4.20
N SER A 259 -1.68 -15.45 3.08
CA SER A 259 -1.39 -16.00 1.76
C SER A 259 0.07 -15.83 1.36
N PHE A 260 0.71 -14.72 1.76
CA PHE A 260 2.15 -14.46 1.57
C PHE A 260 3.09 -15.55 2.11
N LEU A 261 2.62 -16.36 3.08
CA LEU A 261 3.43 -17.46 3.60
C LEU A 261 3.74 -18.53 2.54
N ILE A 262 3.01 -18.55 1.41
CA ILE A 262 3.31 -19.44 0.29
C ILE A 262 4.71 -19.18 -0.30
N ASP A 263 5.17 -17.93 -0.27
CA ASP A 263 6.48 -17.55 -0.81
C ASP A 263 7.64 -18.11 0.03
N LEU A 264 7.36 -18.38 1.30
CA LEU A 264 8.29 -18.99 2.26
C LEU A 264 8.17 -20.53 2.31
N ALA A 265 7.20 -21.11 1.61
CA ALA A 265 6.88 -22.53 1.74
C ALA A 265 8.05 -23.46 1.32
N ALA A 266 8.87 -23.04 0.36
CA ALA A 266 10.03 -23.80 -0.11
C ALA A 266 11.15 -23.93 0.94
N GLU A 267 11.14 -23.08 1.98
CA GLU A 267 12.15 -23.11 3.04
C GLU A 267 11.76 -24.02 4.21
N ILE A 268 10.52 -24.52 4.19
CA ILE A 268 9.95 -25.40 5.22
C ILE A 268 9.93 -26.86 4.76
N SER A 269 10.05 -27.11 3.45
CA SER A 269 10.04 -28.44 2.83
C SER A 269 11.34 -29.21 2.99
#